data_AF-A0A2N2ZB84-F1
#
_entry.id   AF-A0A2N2ZB84-F1
#
_cell.length_a   1.000
_cell.length_b   1.000
_cell.length_c   1.000
_cell.angle_alpha   90.00
_cell.angle_beta   90.00
_cell.angle_gamma   90.00
#
_symmetry.space_group_name_H-M   'P 1'
#
loop_
_entity.id
_entity.type
_entity.pdbx_description
1 polymer ?
#
loop_
_entity_poly.entity_id
_entity_poly.type
_entity_poly.pdbx_seq_one_letter_code
_entity_poly.pdbx_strand_id
1 'polypeptide(L)'
;MKSTEHKSLSVANPDPEIDQVQKGALALGFLGLFIILLSLFNVDLPNKPIFLAVSILSIFAGIYLYAKRMYLNQPEGIKNNGVWLKSFTSRGNWAWVLGVVLTAFYVVLYWYPEYLGLGKGKPNTGVIALFDPLSYFLKNQAASEWFVYGVL
;
A
#
# COMPACT_ATOMS: atom_id res chain seq x y z
N MET A 1 14.74 -21.58 -18.95
CA MET A 1 14.91 -20.52 -19.98
C MET A 1 15.67 -19.37 -19.34
N LYS A 2 16.92 -19.10 -19.74
CA LYS A 2 17.67 -17.92 -19.29
C LYS A 2 17.07 -16.70 -20.01
N SER A 3 16.48 -15.77 -19.27
CA SER A 3 16.10 -14.47 -19.82
C SER A 3 17.37 -13.77 -20.28
N THR A 4 17.53 -13.55 -21.59
CA THR A 4 18.58 -12.69 -22.12
C THR A 4 18.22 -11.25 -21.77
N GLU A 5 18.95 -10.64 -20.84
CA GLU A 5 18.81 -9.21 -20.58
C GLU A 5 19.27 -8.43 -21.82
N HIS A 6 18.30 -7.93 -22.59
CA HIS A 6 18.58 -7.04 -23.71
C HIS A 6 18.74 -5.62 -23.15
N LYS A 7 19.98 -5.11 -23.14
CA LYS A 7 20.26 -3.71 -22.83
C LYS A 7 19.53 -2.84 -23.84
N SER A 8 18.61 -2.01 -23.37
CA SER A 8 17.86 -1.08 -24.22
C SER A 8 18.81 -0.12 -24.94
N LEU A 9 18.69 -0.04 -26.26
CA LEU A 9 19.43 0.90 -27.12
C LEU A 9 18.66 2.23 -27.32
N SER A 10 17.54 2.42 -26.63
CA SER A 10 16.72 3.62 -26.74
C SER A 10 17.47 4.84 -26.17
N VAL A 11 17.42 5.96 -26.90
CA VAL A 11 17.96 7.26 -26.46
C VAL A 11 17.20 7.80 -25.24
N ALA A 12 15.91 7.46 -25.12
CA ALA A 12 15.11 7.73 -23.94
C ALA A 12 15.02 6.47 -23.07
N ASN A 13 15.38 6.57 -21.79
CA ASN A 13 15.14 5.50 -20.82
C ASN A 13 13.80 5.72 -20.10
N PRO A 14 12.73 4.99 -20.44
CA PRO A 14 11.42 5.18 -19.82
C PRO A 14 11.41 4.74 -18.34
N ASP A 15 12.26 3.79 -17.96
CA ASP A 15 12.34 3.24 -16.59
C ASP A 15 13.76 3.47 -16.02
N PRO A 16 14.04 4.65 -15.43
CA PRO A 16 15.31 4.92 -14.78
C PRO A 16 15.51 3.98 -13.59
N GLU A 17 16.76 3.54 -13.38
CA GLU A 17 17.09 2.66 -12.27
C GLU A 17 16.78 3.31 -10.92
N ILE A 18 16.22 2.51 -10.01
CA ILE A 18 15.86 2.93 -8.66
C ILE A 18 17.13 2.99 -7.80
N ASP A 19 17.38 4.14 -7.17
CA ASP A 19 18.52 4.37 -6.29
C ASP A 19 18.41 3.55 -4.98
N GLN A 20 19.53 3.31 -4.30
CA GLN A 20 19.57 2.56 -3.02
C GLN A 20 18.66 3.17 -1.96
N VAL A 21 18.58 4.50 -1.88
CA VAL A 21 17.68 5.20 -0.96
C VAL A 21 16.22 4.93 -1.29
N GLN A 22 15.85 4.91 -2.58
CA GLN A 22 14.49 4.62 -3.01
C GLN A 22 14.13 3.15 -2.77
N LYS A 23 15.08 2.21 -2.94
CA LYS A 23 14.90 0.80 -2.58
C LYS A 23 14.65 0.63 -1.08
N GLY A 24 15.44 1.32 -0.25
CA GLY A 24 15.23 1.33 1.21
C GLY A 24 13.87 1.91 1.61
N ALA A 25 13.46 3.01 0.97
CA ALA A 25 12.16 3.62 1.18
C ALA A 25 10.99 2.70 0.77
N LEU A 26 11.11 1.99 -0.35
CA LEU A 26 10.16 0.96 -0.76
C LEU A 26 10.09 -0.18 0.25
N ALA A 27 11.23 -0.71 0.69
CA ALA A 27 11.29 -1.77 1.69
C ALA A 27 10.59 -1.35 3.00
N LEU A 28 10.83 -0.11 3.46
CA LEU A 28 10.17 0.43 4.64
C LEU A 28 8.64 0.52 4.46
N GLY A 29 8.18 1.01 3.32
CA GLY A 29 6.74 1.05 3.00
C GLY A 29 6.11 -0.34 2.95
N PHE A 30 6.79 -1.31 2.32
CA PHE A 30 6.34 -2.70 2.26
C PHE A 30 6.34 -3.39 3.62
N LEU A 31 7.25 -3.06 4.53
CA LEU A 31 7.18 -3.57 5.92
C LEU A 31 5.91 -3.11 6.64
N GLY A 32 5.51 -1.85 6.46
CA GLY A 32 4.26 -1.36 7.02
C GLY A 32 3.03 -2.06 6.41
N LEU A 33 3.01 -2.23 5.09
CA LEU A 33 1.95 -2.99 4.40
C LEU A 33 1.92 -4.46 4.84
N PHE A 34 3.09 -5.06 5.10
CA PHE A 34 3.20 -6.44 5.54
C PHE A 34 2.55 -6.65 6.92
N ILE A 35 2.68 -5.70 7.84
CA ILE A 35 1.99 -5.76 9.14
C ILE A 35 0.47 -5.79 8.96
N ILE A 36 -0.08 -4.95 8.09
CA ILE A 36 -1.52 -4.93 7.77
C ILE A 36 -1.93 -6.25 7.10
N LEU A 37 -1.09 -6.79 6.23
CA LEU A 37 -1.33 -8.07 5.56
C LEU A 37 -1.36 -9.25 6.55
N LEU A 38 -0.48 -9.28 7.56
CA LEU A 38 -0.53 -10.30 8.62
C LEU A 38 -1.87 -10.27 9.37
N SER A 39 -2.39 -9.06 9.62
CA SER A 39 -3.68 -8.87 10.25
C SER A 39 -4.84 -9.38 9.39
N LEU A 40 -4.72 -9.37 8.05
CA LEU A 40 -5.70 -9.99 7.15
C LEU A 40 -5.82 -11.50 7.32
N PHE A 41 -4.73 -12.17 7.68
CA PHE A 41 -4.71 -13.61 7.97
C PHE A 41 -5.06 -13.94 9.43
N ASN A 42 -5.63 -12.99 10.19
CA ASN A 42 -5.95 -13.16 11.61
C ASN A 42 -4.75 -13.55 12.50
N VAL A 43 -3.54 -13.15 12.12
CA VAL A 43 -2.37 -13.29 13.00
C VAL A 43 -2.56 -12.35 14.19
N ASP A 44 -2.52 -12.89 15.41
CA ASP A 44 -2.70 -12.06 16.60
C ASP A 44 -1.46 -11.20 16.85
N LEU A 45 -1.62 -9.89 16.67
CA LEU A 45 -0.57 -8.91 16.92
C LEU A 45 -0.69 -8.43 18.38
N PRO A 46 0.36 -8.61 19.21
CA PRO A 46 0.36 -8.10 20.57
C PRO A 46 0.35 -6.58 20.53
N ASN A 47 -0.40 -5.91 21.41
CA ASN A 47 -0.47 -4.44 21.45
C ASN A 47 -0.80 -3.79 20.08
N LYS A 48 -2.00 -4.09 19.58
CA LYS A 48 -2.57 -3.56 18.32
C LYS A 48 -2.32 -2.05 18.07
N PRO A 49 -2.39 -1.13 19.06
CA PRO A 49 -2.11 0.29 18.82
C PRO A 49 -0.69 0.58 18.31
N ILE A 50 0.32 -0.13 18.84
CA ILE A 50 1.73 0.08 18.48
C ILE A 50 1.96 -0.43 17.06
N PHE A 51 1.49 -1.63 16.73
CA PHE A 51 1.64 -2.19 15.38
C PHE A 51 0.91 -1.36 14.34
N LEU A 52 -0.28 -0.85 14.66
CA LEU A 52 -0.99 0.08 13.79
C LEU A 52 -0.18 1.35 13.55
N ALA A 53 0.32 2.01 14.61
CA ALA A 53 1.12 3.22 14.48
C ALA A 53 2.40 2.98 13.67
N VAL A 54 3.12 1.90 13.94
CA VAL A 54 4.33 1.51 13.19
C VAL A 54 4.01 1.26 11.72
N SER A 55 2.89 0.60 11.41
CA SER A 55 2.49 0.32 10.03
C SER A 55 2.23 1.62 9.24
N ILE A 56 1.41 2.52 9.79
CA ILE A 56 1.04 3.79 9.15
C ILE A 56 2.28 4.69 9.01
N LEU A 57 3.09 4.81 10.06
CA LEU A 57 4.29 5.63 10.02
C LEU A 57 5.34 5.09 9.04
N SER A 58 5.49 3.76 8.94
CA SER A 58 6.43 3.15 7.98
C SER A 58 5.98 3.36 6.54
N ILE A 59 4.67 3.20 6.25
CA ILE A 59 4.10 3.50 4.93
C ILE A 59 4.30 4.98 4.58
N PHE A 60 3.92 5.88 5.50
CA PHE A 60 4.06 7.32 5.29
C PHE A 60 5.52 7.74 5.07
N ALA A 61 6.43 7.28 5.93
CA ALA A 61 7.86 7.58 5.82
C ALA A 61 8.46 7.01 4.53
N GLY A 62 8.10 5.78 4.15
CA GLY A 62 8.53 5.16 2.90
C GLY A 62 8.08 5.96 1.67
N ILE A 63 6.79 6.32 1.59
CA ILE A 63 6.25 7.14 0.50
C ILE A 63 6.92 8.51 0.48
N TYR A 64 7.02 9.18 1.63
CA TYR A 64 7.64 10.49 1.74
C TYR A 64 9.10 10.49 1.28
N LEU A 65 9.91 9.54 1.75
CA LEU A 65 11.32 9.42 1.36
C LEU A 65 11.47 9.11 -0.13
N TYR A 66 10.65 8.20 -0.65
CA TYR A 66 10.65 7.85 -2.07
C TYR A 66 10.28 9.06 -2.93
N ALA A 67 9.19 9.76 -2.59
CA ALA A 67 8.72 10.95 -3.31
C ALA A 67 9.73 12.09 -3.23
N LYS A 68 10.29 12.36 -2.05
CA LYS A 68 11.34 13.37 -1.87
C LYS A 68 12.53 13.07 -2.78
N ARG A 69 13.03 11.83 -2.79
CA ARG A 69 14.16 11.45 -3.65
C ARG A 69 13.81 11.56 -5.14
N MET A 70 12.57 11.24 -5.51
CA MET A 70 12.10 11.28 -6.90
C MET A 70 11.92 12.71 -7.44
N TYR A 71 11.46 13.65 -6.61
CA TYR A 71 11.01 14.96 -7.07
C TYR A 71 11.88 16.14 -6.63
N LEU A 72 12.69 16.03 -5.56
CA LEU A 72 13.41 17.17 -4.98
C LEU A 72 14.44 17.78 -5.93
N ASN A 73 15.12 16.95 -6.72
CA ASN A 73 16.18 17.38 -7.63
C ASN A 73 15.69 17.52 -9.09
N GLN A 74 14.38 17.56 -9.30
CA GLN A 74 13.81 17.76 -10.64
C GLN A 74 13.76 19.25 -10.96
N PRO A 75 14.06 19.66 -12.20
CA PRO A 75 13.97 21.06 -12.61
C PRO A 75 12.53 21.58 -12.50
N GLU A 76 12.40 22.90 -12.35
CA GLU A 76 11.13 23.61 -12.38
C GLU A 76 10.54 23.59 -13.81
N GLY A 77 9.21 23.45 -13.95
CA GLY A 77 8.53 23.46 -15.26
C GLY A 77 7.50 22.33 -15.46
N ILE A 78 7.04 22.16 -16.71
CA ILE A 78 6.04 21.14 -17.10
C ILE A 78 6.66 19.73 -17.04
N LYS A 79 6.23 18.94 -16.06
CA LYS A 79 6.73 17.58 -15.81
C LYS A 79 5.99 16.53 -16.64
N ASN A 80 6.31 16.41 -17.94
CA ASN A 80 5.82 15.32 -18.79
C ASN A 80 6.87 14.19 -18.88
N ASN A 81 7.14 13.53 -17.74
CA ASN A 81 8.19 12.53 -17.59
C ASN A 81 7.79 11.14 -18.12
N GLY A 82 7.09 11.11 -19.27
CA GLY A 82 6.73 9.86 -19.96
C GLY A 82 6.00 8.85 -19.07
N VAL A 83 5.11 9.28 -18.18
CA VAL A 83 4.43 8.41 -17.19
C VAL A 83 3.72 7.23 -17.87
N TRP A 84 3.16 7.45 -19.07
CA TRP A 84 2.51 6.40 -19.87
C TRP A 84 3.47 5.34 -20.43
N LEU A 85 4.77 5.64 -20.51
CA LEU A 85 5.80 4.73 -21.01
C LEU A 85 6.42 3.87 -19.90
N LYS A 86 6.20 4.20 -18.63
CA LYS A 86 6.76 3.45 -17.50
C LYS A 86 6.04 2.13 -17.31
N SER A 87 6.77 1.07 -17.00
CA SER A 87 6.21 -0.28 -16.88
C SER A 87 5.09 -0.40 -15.83
N PHE A 88 5.16 0.38 -14.74
CA PHE A 88 4.18 0.31 -13.64
C PHE A 88 2.94 1.19 -13.85
N THR A 89 3.05 2.30 -14.57
CA THR A 89 1.96 3.28 -14.79
C THR A 89 1.37 3.23 -16.20
N SER A 90 1.96 2.42 -17.09
CA SER A 90 1.36 2.09 -18.38
C SER A 90 0.17 1.14 -18.23
N ARG A 91 -0.62 0.98 -19.30
CA ARG A 91 -1.74 0.02 -19.39
C ARG A 91 -1.21 -1.43 -19.57
N GLY A 92 -0.40 -1.90 -18.64
CA GLY A 92 0.24 -3.21 -18.66
C GLY A 92 -0.39 -4.22 -17.70
N ASN A 93 0.31 -5.34 -17.48
CA ASN A 93 -0.15 -6.42 -16.61
C ASN A 93 -0.44 -5.96 -15.18
N TRP A 94 0.38 -5.05 -14.63
CA TRP A 94 0.19 -4.51 -13.29
C TRP A 94 -1.12 -3.72 -13.13
N ALA A 95 -1.57 -3.04 -14.18
CA ALA A 95 -2.86 -2.34 -14.16
C ALA A 95 -4.03 -3.32 -14.05
N TRP A 96 -3.97 -4.46 -14.75
CA TRP A 96 -4.98 -5.52 -14.63
C TRP A 96 -4.97 -6.19 -13.26
N VAL A 97 -3.79 -6.52 -12.73
CA VAL A 97 -3.66 -7.11 -11.38
C VAL A 97 -4.25 -6.16 -10.34
N LEU A 98 -3.90 -4.87 -10.39
CA LEU A 98 -4.45 -3.88 -9.47
C LEU A 98 -5.97 -3.75 -9.62
N GLY A 99 -6.49 -3.72 -10.85
CA GLY A 99 -7.93 -3.66 -11.12
C GLY A 99 -8.70 -4.86 -10.54
N VAL A 100 -8.17 -6.07 -10.70
CA VAL A 100 -8.75 -7.29 -10.13
C VAL A 100 -8.70 -7.27 -8.62
N VAL A 101 -7.56 -6.90 -8.02
CA VAL A 101 -7.40 -6.83 -6.56
C VAL A 101 -8.36 -5.80 -5.96
N LEU A 102 -8.46 -4.60 -6.53
CA LEU A 102 -9.40 -3.58 -6.07
C LEU A 102 -10.85 -4.04 -6.19
N THR A 103 -11.21 -4.67 -7.31
CA THR A 103 -12.58 -5.18 -7.51
C THR A 103 -12.89 -6.28 -6.49
N ALA A 104 -11.98 -7.23 -6.27
CA ALA A 104 -12.15 -8.28 -5.27
C ALA A 104 -12.25 -7.71 -3.85
N PHE A 105 -11.41 -6.70 -3.52
CA PHE A 105 -11.48 -5.99 -2.25
C PHE A 105 -12.87 -5.35 -2.04
N TYR A 106 -13.39 -4.64 -3.04
CA TYR A 106 -14.73 -4.04 -2.97
C TYR A 106 -15.84 -5.08 -2.88
N VAL A 107 -15.70 -6.22 -3.56
CA VAL A 107 -16.65 -7.32 -3.45
C VAL A 107 -16.70 -7.84 -2.01
N VAL A 108 -15.54 -8.11 -1.42
CA VAL A 108 -15.46 -8.56 -0.02
C VAL A 108 -16.00 -7.48 0.92
N LEU A 109 -15.66 -6.22 0.71
CA LEU A 109 -16.10 -5.13 1.57
C LEU A 109 -17.62 -4.96 1.61
N TYR A 110 -18.30 -5.04 0.47
CA TYR A 110 -19.75 -4.85 0.40
C TYR A 110 -20.56 -6.10 0.75
N TRP A 111 -20.11 -7.29 0.31
CA TRP A 111 -20.91 -8.52 0.44
C TRP A 111 -20.43 -9.46 1.55
N TYR A 112 -19.14 -9.41 1.93
CA TYR A 112 -18.54 -10.33 2.91
C TYR A 112 -17.57 -9.65 3.90
N PRO A 113 -17.98 -8.57 4.59
CA PRO A 113 -17.11 -7.82 5.49
C PRO A 113 -16.59 -8.66 6.68
N GLU A 114 -17.23 -9.80 6.97
CA GLU A 114 -16.76 -10.77 7.95
C GLU A 114 -15.36 -11.32 7.62
N TYR A 115 -14.99 -11.41 6.33
CA TYR A 115 -13.63 -11.83 5.93
C TYR A 115 -12.56 -10.78 6.21
N LEU A 116 -12.96 -9.50 6.36
CA LEU A 116 -12.08 -8.43 6.85
C LEU A 116 -12.00 -8.39 8.38
N GLY A 117 -12.86 -9.18 9.05
CA GLY A 117 -12.92 -9.34 10.50
C GLY A 117 -14.02 -8.54 11.17
N LEU A 118 -15.09 -8.15 10.46
CA LEU A 118 -16.20 -7.40 11.05
C LEU A 118 -16.97 -8.27 12.06
N GLY A 119 -17.04 -7.81 13.31
CA GLY A 119 -17.84 -8.43 14.36
C GLY A 119 -19.26 -7.87 14.39
N LYS A 120 -20.24 -8.56 13.77
CA LYS A 120 -21.67 -8.20 13.88
C LYS A 120 -22.21 -8.51 15.28
N GLY A 121 -21.98 -7.61 16.24
CA GLY A 121 -22.34 -7.79 17.65
C GLY A 121 -21.34 -8.60 18.47
N LYS A 122 -20.17 -8.89 17.90
CA LYS A 122 -19.01 -9.51 18.56
C LYS A 122 -17.81 -8.57 18.45
N PRO A 123 -16.73 -8.78 19.23
CA PRO A 123 -15.48 -8.06 19.00
C PRO A 123 -14.99 -8.26 17.56
N ASN A 124 -14.44 -7.20 16.97
CA ASN A 124 -13.80 -7.30 15.66
C ASN A 124 -12.59 -8.24 15.72
N THR A 125 -12.25 -8.80 14.57
CA THR A 125 -11.08 -9.64 14.36
C THR A 125 -10.28 -9.12 13.15
N GLY A 126 -9.19 -9.80 12.81
CA GLY A 126 -8.41 -9.51 11.60
C GLY A 126 -7.99 -8.05 11.45
N VAL A 127 -8.11 -7.54 10.21
CA VAL A 127 -7.73 -6.17 9.85
C VAL A 127 -8.58 -5.16 10.60
N ILE A 128 -9.89 -5.35 10.69
CA ILE A 128 -10.78 -4.37 11.34
C ILE A 128 -10.39 -4.20 12.82
N ALA A 129 -10.04 -5.28 13.52
CA ALA A 129 -9.56 -5.20 14.91
C ALA A 129 -8.24 -4.42 15.07
N LEU A 130 -7.35 -4.46 14.06
CA LEU A 130 -6.11 -3.68 14.10
C LEU A 130 -6.40 -2.17 14.11
N PHE A 131 -7.50 -1.74 13.47
CA PHE A 131 -7.93 -0.34 13.39
C PHE A 131 -8.85 0.09 14.53
N ASP A 132 -9.34 -0.81 15.38
CA ASP A 132 -10.18 -0.47 16.53
C ASP A 132 -9.58 0.63 17.41
N PRO A 133 -8.29 0.59 17.82
CA PRO A 133 -7.73 1.64 18.68
C PRO A 133 -7.81 3.03 18.08
N LEU A 134 -7.60 3.16 16.76
CA LEU A 134 -7.70 4.44 16.06
C LEU A 134 -9.16 4.90 15.94
N SER A 135 -10.09 3.97 15.70
CA SER A 135 -11.52 4.30 15.68
C SER A 135 -12.02 4.74 17.06
N TYR A 136 -11.60 4.06 18.13
CA TYR A 136 -11.91 4.48 19.50
C TYR A 136 -11.31 5.85 19.83
N PHE A 137 -10.09 6.13 19.38
CA PHE A 137 -9.46 7.43 19.58
C PHE A 137 -10.22 8.58 18.88
N LEU A 138 -10.75 8.36 17.68
CA LEU A 138 -11.41 9.41 16.88
C LEU A 138 -12.92 9.53 17.09
N LYS A 139 -13.61 8.39 17.27
CA LYS A 139 -15.07 8.30 17.25
C LYS A 139 -15.64 7.64 18.51
N ASN A 140 -14.79 7.12 19.40
CA ASN A 140 -15.16 6.38 20.60
C ASN A 140 -16.07 5.17 20.33
N GLN A 141 -15.88 4.50 19.20
CA GLN A 141 -16.59 3.28 18.78
C GLN A 141 -15.66 2.34 18.03
N ALA A 142 -15.99 1.04 18.00
CA ALA A 142 -15.25 0.04 17.24
C ALA A 142 -15.19 0.39 15.74
N ALA A 143 -14.14 -0.05 15.05
CA ALA A 143 -13.97 0.21 13.63
C ALA A 143 -15.03 -0.54 12.81
N SER A 144 -15.56 0.10 11.77
CA SER A 144 -16.38 -0.53 10.74
C SER A 144 -15.55 -0.86 9.50
N GLU A 145 -16.07 -1.68 8.59
CA GLU A 145 -15.43 -1.94 7.30
C GLU A 145 -15.18 -0.63 6.52
N TRP A 146 -16.10 0.33 6.61
CA TRP A 146 -15.99 1.66 6.01
C TRP A 146 -14.90 2.52 6.65
N PHE A 147 -14.65 2.35 7.95
CA PHE A 147 -13.56 3.04 8.62
C PHE A 147 -12.21 2.56 8.09
N VAL A 148 -12.01 1.25 7.99
CA VAL A 148 -10.78 0.67 7.44
C VAL A 148 -10.56 1.12 6.00
N TYR A 149 -11.59 1.05 5.16
CA TYR A 149 -11.53 1.53 3.78
C TYR A 149 -11.16 3.02 3.68
N GLY A 150 -11.63 3.87 4.59
CA GLY A 150 -11.27 5.28 4.59
C GLY A 150 -9.84 5.57 5.05
N VAL A 151 -9.19 4.65 5.76
CA VAL A 151 -7.81 4.81 6.24
C VAL A 151 -6.79 4.16 5.30
N LEU A 152 -7.17 3.09 4.60
CA LEU A 152 -6.33 2.36 3.64
C LEU A 152 -6.10 3.16 2.34
#